data_AF-A0A535BLB7-F1
#
_entry.id   AF-A0A535BLB7-F1
#
_cell.length_a   1.000
_cell.length_b   1.000
_cell.length_c   1.000
_cell.angle_alpha   90.00
_cell.angle_beta   90.00
_cell.angle_gamma   90.00
#
_symmetry.space_group_name_H-M   'P 1'
#
loop_
_entity.id
_entity.type
_entity.pdbx_description
1 polymer ?
#
loop_
_entity_poly.entity_id
_entity_poly.type
_entity_poly.pdbx_seq_one_letter_code
_entity_poly.pdbx_strand_id
1 'polypeptide(L)' 'MSTVFRSSPQVLITGAAGFLGSHLCDRFLSQEWRVVGIDNLLTGVAGNLDHL' A
#
# COMPACT_ATOMS: atom_id res chain seq x y z
N MET A 1 -16.05 -22.62 -20.02
CA MET A 1 -15.17 -21.44 -19.83
C MET A 1 -14.69 -21.47 -18.39
N SER A 2 -13.45 -21.86 -18.16
CA SER A 2 -12.84 -21.87 -16.83
C SER A 2 -12.55 -20.43 -16.41
N THR A 3 -13.25 -19.92 -15.40
CA THR A 3 -12.91 -18.66 -14.75
C THR A 3 -11.63 -18.87 -13.94
N VAL A 4 -10.48 -18.58 -14.55
CA VAL A 4 -9.22 -18.49 -13.81
C VAL A 4 -9.30 -17.24 -12.94
N PHE A 5 -9.49 -17.40 -11.64
CA PHE A 5 -9.28 -16.31 -10.68
C PHE A 5 -7.79 -15.97 -10.69
N ARG A 6 -7.39 -14.95 -11.45
CA ARG A 6 -6.07 -14.35 -11.25
C ARG A 6 -6.13 -13.63 -9.91
N SER A 7 -5.32 -14.07 -8.95
CA SER A 7 -5.13 -13.32 -7.71
C SER A 7 -4.54 -11.95 -8.06
N SER A 8 -5.18 -10.87 -7.61
CA SER A 8 -4.57 -9.54 -7.69
C SER A 8 -3.22 -9.58 -6.96
N PRO A 9 -2.15 -9.04 -7.56
CA PRO A 9 -0.84 -9.02 -6.92
C PRO A 9 -0.92 -8.24 -5.59
N GLN A 10 -0.17 -8.70 -4.58
CA GLN A 10 -0.19 -8.15 -3.23
C GLN A 10 1.21 -7.68 -2.83
N VAL A 11 1.27 -6.55 -2.13
CA VAL A 11 2.51 -5.98 -1.59
C VAL A 11 2.36 -5.64 -0.11
N LEU A 12 3.43 -5.87 0.66
CA LEU A 12 3.59 -5.45 2.04
C LEU A 12 4.57 -4.27 2.09
N ILE A 13 4.16 -3.15 2.67
CA ILE A 13 4.98 -1.94 2.83
C ILE A 13 5.19 -1.68 4.31
N THR A 14 6.43 -1.77 4.78
CA THR A 14 6.82 -1.31 6.12
C THR A 14 7.19 0.17 6.08
N GLY A 15 6.86 0.91 7.13
CA GLY A 15 7.00 2.37 7.15
C GLY A 15 5.97 3.07 6.25
N ALA A 16 4.77 2.50 6.13
CA ALA A 16 3.73 2.96 5.21
C ALA A 16 3.32 4.43 5.43
N ALA A 17 3.31 4.91 6.67
CA ALA A 17 2.99 6.30 7.01
C ALA A 17 4.22 7.25 6.92
N GLY A 18 5.38 6.76 6.47
CA GLY A 18 6.55 7.58 6.15
C GLY A 18 6.43 8.31 4.80
N PHE A 19 7.42 9.16 4.48
CA PHE A 19 7.46 9.86 3.19
C PHE A 19 7.47 8.89 2.01
N LEU A 20 8.45 7.99 1.93
CA LEU A 20 8.50 7.03 0.81
C LEU A 20 7.38 5.98 0.88
N GLY A 21 7.02 5.54 2.08
CA GLY A 21 6.00 4.49 2.27
C GLY A 21 4.63 4.89 1.70
N SER A 22 4.17 6.11 1.99
CA SER A 22 2.88 6.62 1.50
C SER A 22 2.83 6.73 -0.02
N HIS A 23 3.91 7.21 -0.64
CA HIS A 23 4.01 7.29 -2.11
C HIS A 23 4.09 5.91 -2.77
N LEU A 24 4.67 4.91 -2.10
CA LEU A 24 4.65 3.53 -2.57
C LEU A 24 3.23 2.93 -2.44
N CYS A 25 2.51 3.22 -1.35
CA CYS A 25 1.10 2.84 -1.19
C CYS A 25 0.27 3.37 -2.37
N ASP A 26 0.33 4.67 -2.63
CA ASP A 26 -0.29 5.33 -3.80
C ASP A 26 0.03 4.58 -5.10
N ARG A 27 1.32 4.37 -5.36
CA ARG A 27 1.79 3.80 -6.63
C ARG A 27 1.31 2.37 -6.86
N PHE A 28 1.17 1.57 -5.81
CA PHE A 28 0.68 0.20 -5.94
C PHE A 28 -0.85 0.13 -5.98
N LEU A 29 -1.54 0.99 -5.21
CA LEU A 29 -2.99 1.15 -5.33
C LEU A 29 -3.39 1.57 -6.75
N SER A 30 -2.66 2.52 -7.36
CA SER A 30 -2.89 2.96 -8.74
C SER A 30 -2.64 1.88 -9.81
N GLN A 31 -2.05 0.75 -9.43
CA GLN A 31 -1.79 -0.40 -10.30
C GLN A 31 -2.76 -1.55 -10.02
N GLU A 32 -3.80 -1.33 -9.21
CA GLU A 32 -4.77 -2.35 -8.79
C GLU A 32 -4.15 -3.49 -7.96
N TRP A 33 -3.07 -3.18 -7.22
CA TRP A 33 -2.48 -4.12 -6.26
C TRP A 33 -3.22 -4.03 -4.92
N ARG A 34 -3.27 -5.16 -4.23
CA ARG A 34 -3.63 -5.17 -2.82
C ARG A 34 -2.43 -4.70 -1.99
N VAL A 35 -2.56 -3.55 -1.31
CA VAL A 35 -1.52 -3.02 -0.44
C VAL A 35 -1.82 -3.34 1.03
N VAL A 36 -0.83 -3.86 1.74
CA VAL A 36 -0.84 -4.01 3.20
C VAL A 36 0.24 -3.10 3.77
N GLY A 37 -0.16 -2.07 4.51
CA GLY A 37 0.77 -1.15 5.16
C GLY A 37 1.01 -1.53 6.63
N ILE A 38 2.26 -1.48 7.07
CA ILE A 38 2.63 -1.59 8.49
C ILE A 38 3.47 -0.36 8.85
N ASP A 39 3.11 0.31 9.94
CA ASP A 39 3.89 1.41 10.49
C ASP A 39 3.76 1.44 12.02
N ASN A 40 4.82 1.85 12.70
CA ASN A 40 4.85 2.06 14.15
C ASN A 40 4.77 3.53 14.55
N LEU A 41 4.68 4.44 13.57
CA LEU A 41 4.59 5.89 13.70
C LEU A 41 5.76 6.53 14.47
N LEU A 42 6.95 5.93 14.40
CA LEU A 42 8.14 6.48 15.08
C LEU A 42 8.57 7.82 14.48
N THR A 43 8.59 7.91 13.14
CA THR A 43 8.87 9.14 12.38
C THR A 43 7.83 9.45 11.31
N GLY A 44 6.98 8.47 10.96
CA GLY A 44 5.83 8.65 10.07
C GLY A 44 4.68 9.35 10.78
N VAL A 45 3.81 10.00 10.01
CA VAL A 45 2.57 10.61 10.50
C VAL A 45 1.40 9.99 9.76
N ALA A 46 0.34 9.61 10.48
CA ALA A 46 -0.84 9.00 9.87
C ALA A 46 -1.43 9.86 8.74
N GLY A 47 -1.32 11.19 8.85
CA GLY A 47 -1.78 12.13 7.82
C GLY A 47 -1.10 11.98 6.45
N ASN A 48 0.05 11.29 6.36
CA ASN A 48 0.65 10.93 5.08
C ASN A 48 -0.19 9.89 4.30
N LEU A 49 -1.24 9.30 4.89
CA LEU A 49 -2.12 8.32 4.23
C LEU A 49 -3.53 8.86 4.00
N ASP A 50 -3.86 10.09 4.42
CA ASP A 50 -5.22 10.63 4.37
C ASP A 50 -5.75 10.83 2.93
N HIS A 51 -4.88 10.76 1.92
CA HIS A 51 -5.21 10.93 0.51
C HIS A 51 -5.47 9.60 -0.24
N LEU A 52 -5.25 8.46 0.41
CA LEU A 52 -5.45 7.12 -0.15
C LEU A 52 -6.93 6.70 -0.21
#